data_AF-A0A6A6YLW7-F1
#
_entry.id   AF-A0A6A6YLW7-F1
#
_cell.length_a   1.000
_cell.length_b   1.000
_cell.length_c   1.000
_cell.angle_alpha   90.00
_cell.angle_beta   90.00
_cell.angle_gamma   90.00
#
_symmetry.space_group_name_H-M   'P 1'
#
loop_
_entity.id
_entity.type
_entity.pdbx_description
1 polymer ?
#
loop_
_entity_poly.entity_id
_entity_poly.type
_entity_poly.pdbx_seq_one_letter_code
_entity_poly.pdbx_strand_id
1 'polypeptide(L)'
;MSTAVLTPTPSDDPFLRVQAHTCPQCGAEYAHTLDEHHDADKRRIAELESQIRLLTEKATSAVDKLADYENELRRLKSPPQPPPEPPRSSTDTDPARPTTSSSNKTSRFSSLLGTRRASPTEPPPLPPVPSPDLRAALEREQTLRAAAEGQLHAMSGEIEDLSVQLFQQANEMVATERKARAKLEARVAVLEERDGEKRARLERLEGAMKRIERVRGLLVGG
;
A
#
# COMPACT_ATOMS: atom_id res chain seq x y z
N MET A 1 -52.54 -68.16 -16.82
CA MET A 1 -51.34 -67.38 -16.47
C MET A 1 -50.92 -66.61 -17.72
N SER A 2 -51.10 -65.29 -17.71
CA SER A 2 -50.37 -64.34 -18.58
C SER A 2 -50.68 -62.93 -18.09
N THR A 3 -49.71 -62.34 -17.41
CA THR A 3 -49.70 -60.96 -16.91
C THR A 3 -49.14 -60.06 -18.01
N ALA A 4 -49.94 -59.12 -18.51
CA ALA A 4 -49.46 -58.05 -19.38
C ALA A 4 -49.27 -56.77 -18.55
N VAL A 5 -48.02 -56.33 -18.48
CA VAL A 5 -47.56 -55.11 -17.79
C VAL A 5 -47.93 -53.90 -18.66
N LEU A 6 -48.63 -52.92 -18.09
CA LEU A 6 -48.79 -51.60 -18.70
C LEU A 6 -47.46 -50.83 -18.62
N THR A 7 -46.92 -50.43 -19.76
CA THR A 7 -45.86 -49.42 -19.86
C THR A 7 -46.49 -48.03 -19.99
N PRO A 8 -46.09 -47.01 -19.22
CA PRO A 8 -46.51 -45.64 -19.45
C PRO A 8 -45.71 -45.02 -20.61
N THR A 9 -46.43 -44.35 -21.51
CA THR A 9 -45.90 -43.52 -22.61
C THR A 9 -45.17 -42.29 -22.06
N PRO A 10 -44.06 -41.85 -22.70
CA PRO A 10 -43.37 -40.63 -22.28
C PRO A 10 -44.20 -39.40 -22.69
N SER A 11 -44.40 -38.49 -21.74
CA SER A 11 -45.04 -37.19 -21.96
C SER A 11 -44.09 -36.27 -22.73
N ASP A 12 -44.54 -35.82 -23.90
CA ASP A 12 -43.97 -34.69 -24.64
C ASP A 12 -44.27 -33.39 -23.87
N ASP A 13 -43.32 -32.90 -23.09
CA ASP A 13 -43.39 -31.59 -22.44
C ASP A 13 -42.50 -30.58 -23.21
N PRO A 14 -43.05 -29.55 -23.87
CA PRO A 14 -42.34 -28.77 -24.89
C PRO A 14 -41.43 -27.66 -24.32
N PHE A 15 -41.27 -27.53 -23.00
CA PHE A 15 -40.54 -26.41 -22.38
C PHE A 15 -39.11 -26.70 -21.91
N LEU A 16 -38.64 -27.94 -21.99
CA LEU A 16 -37.25 -28.27 -21.66
C LEU A 16 -36.51 -28.70 -22.92
N ARG A 17 -36.17 -27.71 -23.76
CA ARG A 17 -35.19 -27.93 -24.82
C ARG A 17 -33.80 -28.02 -24.20
N VAL A 18 -33.54 -29.12 -23.49
CA VAL A 18 -32.21 -29.52 -23.04
C VAL A 18 -31.42 -29.84 -24.30
N GLN A 19 -30.57 -28.91 -24.74
CA GLN A 19 -29.55 -29.24 -25.72
C GLN A 19 -28.50 -30.11 -25.03
N ALA A 20 -28.69 -31.42 -25.10
CA ALA A 20 -27.67 -32.38 -24.72
C ALA A 20 -26.54 -32.32 -25.74
N HIS A 21 -25.40 -31.73 -25.35
CA HIS A 21 -24.20 -31.72 -26.17
C HIS A 21 -23.33 -32.91 -25.75
N THR A 22 -23.25 -33.92 -26.61
CA THR A 22 -22.40 -35.10 -26.41
C THR A 22 -20.98 -34.86 -26.90
N CYS A 23 -19.99 -35.11 -26.04
CA CYS A 23 -18.59 -35.01 -26.41
C CYS A 23 -18.18 -36.18 -27.33
N PRO A 24 -17.70 -35.93 -28.57
CA PRO A 24 -17.39 -36.99 -29.53
C PRO A 24 -16.19 -37.88 -29.15
N GLN A 25 -15.43 -37.54 -28.10
CA GLN A 25 -14.25 -38.30 -27.67
C GLN A 25 -14.54 -39.37 -26.59
N CYS A 26 -15.66 -39.26 -25.86
CA CYS A 26 -15.98 -40.19 -24.77
C CYS A 26 -17.48 -40.49 -24.59
N GLY A 27 -18.36 -39.86 -25.37
CA GLY A 27 -19.80 -40.16 -25.36
C GLY A 27 -20.55 -39.71 -24.11
N ALA A 28 -19.92 -38.93 -23.22
CA ALA A 28 -20.61 -38.37 -22.07
C ALA A 28 -21.59 -37.28 -22.53
N GLU A 29 -22.88 -37.46 -22.20
CA GLU A 29 -23.89 -36.41 -22.27
C GLU A 29 -23.67 -35.42 -21.13
N TYR A 30 -23.29 -34.19 -21.46
CA TYR A 30 -23.29 -33.10 -20.48
C TYR A 30 -24.60 -32.32 -20.64
N ALA A 31 -25.56 -32.61 -19.76
CA ALA A 31 -26.68 -31.71 -19.52
C ALA A 31 -26.15 -30.52 -18.72
N HIS A 32 -25.57 -29.53 -19.40
CA HIS A 32 -25.22 -28.28 -18.75
C HIS A 32 -26.51 -27.55 -18.37
N THR A 33 -26.76 -27.37 -17.07
CA THR A 33 -27.72 -26.40 -16.55
C THR A 33 -27.20 -24.98 -16.82
N LEU A 34 -27.15 -24.60 -18.11
CA LEU A 34 -26.71 -23.27 -18.55
C LEU A 34 -27.50 -22.18 -17.80
N ASP A 35 -28.81 -22.38 -17.58
CA ASP A 35 -29.66 -21.41 -16.91
C ASP A 35 -29.28 -21.16 -15.44
N GLU A 36 -28.96 -22.20 -14.65
CA GLU A 36 -28.56 -22.02 -13.24
C GLU A 36 -27.22 -21.31 -13.10
N HIS A 37 -26.25 -21.65 -13.95
CA HIS A 37 -24.96 -20.97 -13.98
C HIS A 37 -25.08 -19.51 -14.44
N HIS A 38 -25.92 -19.25 -15.45
CA HIS A 38 -26.17 -17.89 -15.93
C HIS A 38 -26.85 -17.03 -14.85
N ASP A 39 -27.74 -17.60 -14.04
CA ASP A 39 -28.40 -16.87 -12.96
C ASP A 39 -27.48 -16.62 -11.76
N ALA A 40 -26.60 -17.57 -11.44
CA ALA A 40 -25.54 -17.36 -10.45
C ALA A 40 -24.57 -16.24 -10.89
N ASP A 41 -24.18 -16.23 -12.16
CA ASP A 41 -23.31 -15.21 -12.74
C ASP A 41 -23.98 -13.84 -12.77
N LYS A 42 -25.26 -13.75 -13.15
CA LYS A 42 -26.04 -12.50 -13.11
C LYS A 42 -26.13 -11.93 -11.69
N ARG A 43 -26.38 -12.77 -10.67
CA ARG A 43 -26.39 -12.34 -9.26
C ARG A 43 -25.03 -11.81 -8.84
N ARG A 44 -23.96 -12.51 -9.25
CA ARG A 44 -22.59 -12.08 -8.95
C ARG A 44 -22.25 -10.75 -9.60
N ILE A 45 -22.66 -10.53 -10.85
CA ILE A 45 -22.47 -9.26 -11.55
C ILE A 45 -23.20 -8.13 -10.82
N ALA A 46 -24.48 -8.32 -10.50
CA ALA A 46 -25.28 -7.31 -9.79
C ALA A 46 -24.67 -6.94 -8.43
N GLU A 47 -24.15 -7.93 -7.69
CA GLU A 47 -23.47 -7.67 -6.43
C GLU A 47 -22.16 -6.89 -6.63
N LEU A 48 -21.33 -7.27 -7.60
CA LEU A 48 -20.09 -6.55 -7.91
C LEU A 48 -20.37 -5.11 -8.35
N GLU A 49 -21.40 -4.89 -9.17
CA GLU A 49 -21.84 -3.55 -9.56
C GLU A 49 -22.27 -2.70 -8.35
N SER A 50 -22.99 -3.30 -7.39
CA SER A 50 -23.37 -2.62 -6.15
C SER A 50 -22.16 -2.22 -5.30
N GLN A 51 -21.15 -3.09 -5.22
CA GLN A 51 -19.92 -2.82 -4.50
C GLN A 51 -19.11 -1.71 -5.16
N ILE A 52 -19.03 -1.72 -6.51
CA ILE A 52 -18.38 -0.66 -7.27
C ILE A 52 -19.07 0.68 -6.98
N ARG A 53 -20.40 0.74 -7.03
CA ARG A 53 -21.15 1.97 -6.72
C ARG A 53 -20.85 2.49 -5.32
N LEU A 54 -20.88 1.60 -4.32
CA LEU A 54 -20.59 1.97 -2.93
C LEU A 54 -19.14 2.48 -2.76
N LEU A 55 -18.18 1.82 -3.41
CA LEU A 55 -16.78 2.24 -3.37
C LEU A 55 -16.58 3.58 -4.07
N THR A 56 -17.26 3.83 -5.18
CA THR A 56 -17.26 5.12 -5.87
C THR A 56 -17.81 6.21 -4.97
N GLU A 57 -18.96 5.99 -4.31
CA GLU A 57 -19.55 6.95 -3.36
C GLU A 57 -18.61 7.25 -2.17
N LYS A 58 -17.95 6.22 -1.64
CA LYS A 58 -16.94 6.39 -0.59
C LYS A 58 -15.74 7.18 -1.08
N ALA A 59 -15.27 6.92 -2.30
CA ALA A 59 -14.16 7.64 -2.90
C ALA A 59 -14.51 9.11 -3.12
N THR A 60 -15.70 9.43 -3.64
CA THR A 60 -16.15 10.82 -3.80
C THR A 60 -16.28 11.52 -2.45
N SER A 61 -16.89 10.89 -1.46
CA SER A 61 -16.99 11.45 -0.10
C SER A 61 -15.62 11.68 0.55
N ALA A 62 -14.65 10.81 0.29
CA ALA A 62 -13.29 11.00 0.77
C ALA A 62 -12.59 12.18 0.07
N VAL A 63 -12.79 12.35 -1.25
CA VAL A 63 -12.26 13.49 -2.01
C VAL A 63 -12.87 14.80 -1.52
N ASP A 64 -14.18 14.85 -1.24
CA ASP A 64 -14.84 16.04 -0.69
C ASP A 64 -14.20 16.45 0.67
N LYS A 65 -13.98 15.48 1.56
CA LYS A 65 -13.30 15.72 2.84
C LYS A 65 -11.88 16.22 2.67
N LEU A 66 -11.14 15.70 1.69
CA LEU A 66 -9.78 16.16 1.39
C LEU A 66 -9.79 17.62 0.92
N ALA A 67 -10.77 18.02 0.09
CA ALA A 67 -10.92 19.42 -0.31
C ALA A 67 -11.17 20.35 0.89
N ASP A 68 -12.00 19.92 1.86
CA ASP A 68 -12.22 20.66 3.10
C ASP A 68 -10.93 20.79 3.92
N TYR A 69 -10.17 19.70 4.08
CA TYR A 69 -8.88 19.74 4.79
C TYR A 69 -7.85 20.61 4.08
N GLU A 70 -7.81 20.62 2.74
CA GLU A 70 -6.95 21.52 1.98
C GLU A 70 -7.31 23.00 2.21
N ASN A 71 -8.60 23.32 2.27
CA ASN A 71 -9.07 24.69 2.55
C ASN A 71 -8.65 25.12 3.97
N GLU A 72 -8.79 24.23 4.96
CA GLU A 72 -8.34 24.50 6.32
C GLU A 72 -6.82 24.70 6.39
N LEU A 73 -6.05 23.86 5.70
CA LEU A 73 -4.60 24.02 5.58
C LEU A 73 -4.22 25.36 4.94
N ARG A 74 -4.96 25.82 3.92
CA ARG A 74 -4.73 27.14 3.32
C ARG A 74 -5.02 28.26 4.31
N ARG A 75 -6.10 28.16 5.09
CA ARG A 75 -6.48 29.14 6.12
C ARG A 75 -5.45 29.22 7.25
N LEU A 76 -4.92 28.08 7.69
CA LEU A 76 -3.89 28.03 8.74
C LEU A 76 -2.51 28.47 8.23
N LYS A 77 -2.21 28.24 6.95
CA LYS A 77 -0.95 28.67 6.31
C LYS A 77 -0.98 30.09 5.78
N SER A 78 -2.15 30.70 5.60
CA SER A 78 -2.23 32.10 5.20
C SER A 78 -1.68 32.97 6.33
N PRO A 79 -0.64 33.78 6.09
CA PRO A 79 -0.15 34.73 7.08
C PRO A 79 -1.26 35.76 7.39
N PRO A 80 -1.30 36.33 8.61
CA PRO A 80 -2.20 37.44 8.91
C PRO A 80 -1.89 38.58 7.93
N GLN A 81 -2.87 38.94 7.10
CA GLN A 81 -2.76 40.02 6.13
C GLN A 81 -2.55 41.33 6.90
N PRO A 82 -1.40 42.02 6.76
CA PRO A 82 -1.28 43.39 7.26
C PRO A 82 -2.26 44.29 6.49
N PRO A 83 -2.80 45.35 7.11
CA PRO A 83 -3.77 46.24 6.48
C PRO A 83 -3.24 46.83 5.16
N PRO A 84 -4.12 47.13 4.19
CA PRO A 84 -3.71 47.47 2.83
C PRO A 84 -2.99 48.82 2.77
N GLU A 85 -1.70 48.79 2.44
CA GLU A 85 -0.95 49.98 1.99
C GLU A 85 -0.85 50.02 0.44
N PRO A 86 -0.85 51.23 -0.17
CA PRO A 86 -0.98 51.43 -1.62
C PRO A 86 0.26 50.99 -2.43
N PRO A 87 0.11 50.80 -3.75
CA PRO A 87 1.00 49.97 -4.54
C PRO A 87 2.33 50.65 -4.85
N ARG A 88 3.42 49.89 -4.75
CA ARG A 88 4.72 50.25 -5.33
C ARG A 88 5.18 49.14 -6.25
N SER A 89 5.56 49.57 -7.44
CA SER A 89 5.82 48.80 -8.64
C SER A 89 7.24 48.22 -8.67
N SER A 90 7.37 47.05 -9.32
CA SER A 90 8.56 46.51 -10.02
C SER A 90 9.73 46.03 -9.12
N THR A 91 10.46 44.93 -9.34
CA THR A 91 10.83 44.15 -10.54
C THR A 91 11.39 42.76 -10.11
N ASP A 92 11.04 41.72 -10.87
CA ASP A 92 11.92 40.70 -11.46
C ASP A 92 12.89 39.86 -10.57
N THR A 93 12.64 38.54 -10.45
CA THR A 93 13.55 37.43 -10.86
C THR A 93 13.04 36.03 -10.44
N ASP A 94 13.23 35.06 -11.33
CA ASP A 94 12.81 33.65 -11.31
C ASP A 94 13.30 32.77 -10.12
N PRO A 95 12.67 31.59 -9.88
CA PRO A 95 12.87 30.78 -8.68
C PRO A 95 13.96 29.70 -8.85
N ALA A 96 14.99 29.74 -7.99
CA ALA A 96 15.93 28.64 -7.79
C ALA A 96 15.56 27.80 -6.55
N ARG A 97 15.14 26.57 -6.82
CA ARG A 97 15.31 25.29 -6.09
C ARG A 97 15.87 25.35 -4.64
N PRO A 98 15.24 24.67 -3.64
CA PRO A 98 15.76 24.62 -2.29
C PRO A 98 16.81 23.50 -2.16
N THR A 99 18.04 23.86 -1.77
CA THR A 99 18.97 22.91 -1.15
C THR A 99 19.06 23.23 0.34
N THR A 100 18.78 22.21 1.12
CA THR A 100 18.94 22.16 2.57
C THR A 100 20.39 22.44 2.95
N SER A 101 20.63 23.45 3.77
CA SER A 101 21.87 23.57 4.55
C SER A 101 21.60 24.35 5.82
N SER A 102 21.43 23.57 6.88
CA SER A 102 21.57 23.98 8.27
C SER A 102 22.92 24.69 8.47
N SER A 103 22.90 25.91 9.01
CA SER A 103 24.06 26.50 9.67
C SER A 103 23.58 27.57 10.65
N ASN A 104 23.40 27.12 11.89
CA ASN A 104 23.71 27.79 13.15
C ASN A 104 23.90 29.32 13.08
N LYS A 105 22.81 30.06 13.32
CA LYS A 105 22.89 31.49 13.67
C LYS A 105 23.31 31.59 15.13
N THR A 106 24.62 31.65 15.36
CA THR A 106 25.18 32.03 16.66
C THR A 106 24.78 33.47 16.91
N SER A 107 23.88 33.71 17.87
CA SER A 107 23.57 35.03 18.37
C SER A 107 24.84 35.62 18.98
N ARG A 108 25.54 36.46 18.23
CA ARG A 108 26.66 37.25 18.72
C ARG A 108 26.08 38.36 19.59
N PHE A 109 25.95 38.09 20.88
CA PHE A 109 25.70 39.13 21.86
C PHE A 109 26.94 40.04 21.92
N SER A 110 26.91 41.08 21.10
CA SER A 110 27.77 42.25 21.21
C SER A 110 27.23 43.12 22.35
N SER A 111 27.68 42.88 23.56
CA SER A 111 27.47 43.79 24.69
C SER A 111 28.69 43.68 25.58
N LEU A 112 29.19 44.83 26.06
CA LEU A 112 30.24 45.00 27.08
C LEU A 112 31.66 45.36 26.62
N LEU A 113 31.83 46.22 25.61
CA LEU A 113 33.04 47.06 25.52
C LEU A 113 32.65 48.53 25.30
N GLY A 114 32.13 49.13 26.38
CA GLY A 114 31.86 50.56 26.49
C GLY A 114 32.56 51.14 27.71
N THR A 115 33.80 51.59 27.50
CA THR A 115 34.41 52.83 28.03
C THR A 115 34.26 53.18 29.52
N ARG A 116 35.40 53.19 30.25
CA ARG A 116 35.91 54.29 31.12
C ARG A 116 37.31 53.91 31.62
N ARG A 117 38.36 54.52 31.07
CA ARG A 117 39.10 55.69 31.62
C ARG A 117 39.82 55.39 32.94
N ALA A 118 41.15 55.50 32.91
CA ALA A 118 42.07 55.17 33.99
C ALA A 118 42.15 56.22 35.13
N SER A 119 42.59 55.72 36.30
CA SER A 119 43.14 56.33 37.54
C SER A 119 42.16 56.67 38.69
N PRO A 120 42.61 56.70 39.97
CA PRO A 120 43.23 55.60 40.74
C PRO A 120 42.61 55.38 42.15
N THR A 121 42.84 54.20 42.74
CA THR A 121 42.68 53.82 44.17
C THR A 121 41.26 53.60 44.72
N GLU A 122 40.78 52.35 44.70
CA GLU A 122 39.72 51.83 45.61
C GLU A 122 39.86 50.27 45.71
N PRO A 123 39.58 49.62 46.87
CA PRO A 123 39.89 48.20 47.08
C PRO A 123 39.01 47.27 46.21
N PRO A 124 39.41 46.00 46.03
CA PRO A 124 38.74 45.09 45.08
C PRO A 124 37.30 44.80 45.52
N PRO A 125 36.31 44.84 44.61
CA PRO A 125 34.93 44.52 44.96
C PRO A 125 34.77 43.02 45.22
N LEU A 126 34.12 42.71 46.35
CA LEU A 126 33.64 41.38 46.71
C LEU A 126 32.73 40.80 45.60
N PRO A 127 32.67 39.46 45.43
CA PRO A 127 31.86 38.85 44.40
C PRO A 127 30.39 39.27 44.54
N PRO A 128 29.72 39.69 43.46
CA PRO A 128 28.34 40.14 43.52
C PRO A 128 27.45 38.98 43.98
N VAL A 129 26.82 39.15 45.14
CA VAL A 129 25.80 38.23 45.63
C VAL A 129 24.65 38.26 44.61
N PRO A 130 24.27 37.13 43.99
CA PRO A 130 23.24 37.14 42.97
C PRO A 130 21.93 37.63 43.60
N SER A 131 21.33 38.66 42.99
CA SER A 131 20.09 39.26 43.46
C SER A 131 18.98 38.21 43.51
N PRO A 132 18.04 38.30 44.48
CA PRO A 132 16.98 37.32 44.66
C PRO A 132 16.15 37.11 43.38
N ASP A 133 15.97 38.15 42.58
CA ASP A 133 15.26 38.09 41.29
C ASP A 133 15.96 37.20 40.26
N LEU A 134 17.30 37.21 40.23
CA LEU A 134 18.09 36.35 39.33
C LEU A 134 17.95 34.88 39.72
N ARG A 135 17.91 34.58 41.03
CA ARG A 135 17.69 33.21 41.52
C ARG A 135 16.29 32.72 41.15
N ALA A 136 15.26 33.54 41.34
CA ALA A 136 13.89 33.22 40.95
C ALA A 136 13.70 33.10 39.43
N ALA A 137 14.45 33.87 38.63
CA ALA A 137 14.45 33.72 37.16
C ALA A 137 15.15 32.42 36.71
N LEU A 138 16.26 32.07 37.36
CA LEU A 138 17.00 30.83 37.08
C LEU A 138 16.18 29.59 37.44
N GLU A 139 15.48 29.60 38.57
CA GLU A 139 14.59 28.50 38.97
C GLU A 139 13.43 28.31 37.96
N ARG A 140 12.85 29.41 37.46
CA ARG A 140 11.85 29.35 36.37
C ARG A 140 12.44 28.78 35.08
N GLU A 141 13.67 29.13 34.75
CA GLU A 141 14.35 28.62 33.56
C GLU A 141 14.63 27.11 33.69
N GLN A 142 15.13 26.68 34.84
CA GLN A 142 15.41 25.28 35.12
C GLN A 142 14.15 24.41 35.11
N THR A 143 13.04 24.91 35.67
CA THR A 143 11.76 24.19 35.64
C THR A 143 11.22 24.06 34.23
N LEU A 144 11.33 25.10 33.40
CA LEU A 144 10.97 25.04 31.98
C LEU A 144 11.86 24.06 31.20
N ARG A 145 13.18 24.03 31.47
CA ARG A 145 14.08 23.03 30.86
C ARG A 145 13.73 21.61 31.29
N ALA A 146 13.54 21.36 32.57
CA ALA A 146 13.18 20.04 33.07
C ALA A 146 11.86 19.54 32.45
N ALA A 147 10.88 20.43 32.28
CA ALA A 147 9.63 20.11 31.59
C ALA A 147 9.85 19.77 30.11
N ALA A 148 10.67 20.56 29.40
CA ALA A 148 11.00 20.30 27.99
C ALA A 148 11.79 18.99 27.81
N GLU A 149 12.75 18.71 28.69
CA GLU A 149 13.52 17.46 28.71
C GLU A 149 12.60 16.25 28.98
N GLY A 150 11.63 16.39 29.88
CA GLY A 150 10.60 15.38 30.12
C GLY A 150 9.75 15.08 28.87
N GLN A 151 9.33 16.12 28.13
CA GLN A 151 8.60 15.97 26.87
C GLN A 151 9.45 15.28 25.79
N LEU A 152 10.74 15.64 25.69
CA LEU A 152 11.65 14.98 24.76
C LEU A 152 11.84 13.50 25.08
N HIS A 153 11.97 13.14 26.36
CA HIS A 153 12.06 11.74 26.78
C HIS A 153 10.78 10.97 26.49
N ALA A 154 9.61 11.57 26.75
CA ALA A 154 8.32 10.96 26.42
C ALA A 154 8.20 10.69 24.91
N MET A 155 8.50 11.70 24.08
CA MET A 155 8.47 11.55 22.62
C MET A 155 9.52 10.54 22.11
N SER A 156 10.71 10.49 22.71
CA SER A 156 11.73 9.48 22.37
C SER A 156 11.21 8.06 22.64
N GLY A 157 10.55 7.85 23.78
CA GLY A 157 9.93 6.56 24.10
C GLY A 157 8.84 6.16 23.12
N GLU A 158 7.96 7.10 22.74
CA GLU A 158 6.92 6.83 21.73
C GLU A 158 7.51 6.46 20.36
N ILE A 159 8.60 7.14 19.96
CA ILE A 159 9.30 6.83 18.70
C ILE A 159 9.93 5.43 18.77
N GLU A 160 10.54 5.07 19.90
CA GLU A 160 11.11 3.75 20.12
C GLU A 160 10.03 2.66 20.02
N ASP A 161 8.90 2.83 20.69
CA ASP A 161 7.77 1.89 20.64
C ASP A 161 7.21 1.74 19.23
N LEU A 162 6.98 2.84 18.52
CA LEU A 162 6.53 2.83 17.13
C LEU A 162 7.56 2.16 16.22
N SER A 163 8.85 2.37 16.46
CA SER A 163 9.91 1.72 15.69
C SER A 163 9.89 0.21 15.89
N VAL A 164 9.74 -0.27 17.13
CA VAL A 164 9.64 -1.70 17.44
C VAL A 164 8.42 -2.31 16.73
N GLN A 165 7.27 -1.64 16.78
CA GLN A 165 6.05 -2.10 16.10
C GLN A 165 6.24 -2.19 14.59
N LEU A 166 6.82 -1.16 13.96
CA LEU A 166 7.08 -1.14 12.52
C LEU A 166 8.05 -2.25 12.11
N PHE A 167 9.13 -2.47 12.87
CA PHE A 167 10.05 -3.57 12.59
C PHE A 167 9.41 -4.94 12.78
N GLN A 168 8.57 -5.11 13.80
CA GLN A 168 7.84 -6.35 14.02
C GLN A 168 6.86 -6.64 12.88
N GLN A 169 6.07 -5.65 12.47
CA GLN A 169 5.14 -5.76 11.35
C GLN A 169 5.87 -6.06 10.04
N ALA A 170 6.99 -5.37 9.78
CA ALA A 170 7.82 -5.62 8.59
C ALA A 170 8.38 -7.04 8.58
N ASN A 171 8.89 -7.52 9.73
CA ASN A 171 9.39 -8.88 9.87
C ASN A 171 8.30 -9.93 9.65
N GLU A 172 7.10 -9.70 10.17
CA GLU A 172 5.95 -10.58 9.95
C GLU A 172 5.55 -10.63 8.48
N MET A 173 5.43 -9.48 7.83
CA MET A 173 5.12 -9.40 6.40
C MET A 173 6.14 -10.18 5.56
N VAL A 174 7.43 -9.95 5.79
CA VAL A 174 8.51 -10.66 5.09
C VAL A 174 8.46 -12.17 5.38
N ALA A 175 8.15 -12.58 6.61
CA ALA A 175 8.01 -13.99 6.96
C ALA A 175 6.85 -14.65 6.21
N THR A 176 5.70 -13.98 6.09
CA THR A 176 4.56 -14.48 5.32
C THR A 176 4.90 -14.60 3.83
N GLU A 177 5.61 -13.62 3.27
CA GLU A 177 6.03 -13.64 1.88
C GLU A 177 7.03 -14.75 1.61
N ARG A 178 8.03 -14.95 2.47
CA ARG A 178 8.98 -16.07 2.37
C ARG A 178 8.27 -17.42 2.40
N LYS A 179 7.29 -17.58 3.28
CA LYS A 179 6.48 -18.81 3.35
C LYS A 179 5.64 -19.01 2.08
N ALA A 180 4.99 -17.95 1.59
CA ALA A 180 4.17 -18.01 0.38
C ALA A 180 5.04 -18.32 -0.85
N ARG A 181 6.18 -17.65 -0.98
CA ARG A 181 7.16 -17.86 -2.04
C ARG A 181 7.70 -19.29 -2.02
N ALA A 182 8.13 -19.81 -0.88
CA ALA A 182 8.60 -21.19 -0.77
C ALA A 182 7.51 -22.21 -1.18
N LYS A 183 6.24 -21.95 -0.81
CA LYS A 183 5.11 -22.81 -1.22
C LYS A 183 4.88 -22.79 -2.73
N LEU A 184 5.00 -21.62 -3.36
CA LEU A 184 4.87 -21.47 -4.82
C LEU A 184 6.04 -22.14 -5.53
N GLU A 185 7.27 -21.90 -5.08
CA GLU A 185 8.48 -22.52 -5.64
C GLU A 185 8.39 -24.05 -5.57
N ALA A 186 7.91 -24.63 -4.45
CA ALA A 186 7.67 -26.06 -4.34
C ALA A 186 6.62 -26.57 -5.35
N ARG A 187 5.52 -25.82 -5.55
CA ARG A 187 4.48 -26.20 -6.53
C ARG A 187 5.01 -26.12 -7.95
N VAL A 188 5.83 -25.11 -8.26
CA VAL A 188 6.45 -24.95 -9.58
C VAL A 188 7.39 -26.13 -9.86
N ALA A 189 8.25 -26.51 -8.92
CA ALA A 189 9.16 -27.64 -9.07
C ALA A 189 8.42 -28.95 -9.42
N VAL A 190 7.30 -29.25 -8.74
CA VAL A 190 6.47 -30.44 -9.04
C VAL A 190 5.84 -30.35 -10.43
N LEU A 191 5.41 -29.17 -10.85
CA LEU A 191 4.83 -28.98 -12.19
C LEU A 191 5.89 -29.15 -13.28
N GLU A 192 7.10 -28.62 -13.07
CA GLU A 192 8.23 -28.76 -14.00
C GLU A 192 8.64 -30.22 -14.17
N GLU A 193 8.72 -31.00 -13.10
CA GLU A 193 8.99 -32.45 -13.15
C GLU A 193 7.92 -33.17 -14.00
N ARG A 194 6.64 -32.92 -13.70
CA ARG A 194 5.51 -33.52 -14.43
C ARG A 194 5.51 -33.14 -15.92
N ASP A 195 5.82 -31.90 -16.24
CA ASP A 195 5.85 -31.45 -17.63
C ASP A 195 7.08 -32.00 -18.37
N GLY A 196 8.20 -32.20 -17.67
CA GLY A 196 9.35 -32.94 -18.16
C GLY A 196 9.01 -34.39 -18.53
N GLU A 197 8.32 -35.12 -17.65
CA GLU A 197 7.88 -36.50 -17.91
C GLU A 197 6.92 -36.59 -19.09
N LYS A 198 5.93 -35.70 -19.17
CA LYS A 198 5.00 -35.64 -20.31
C LYS A 198 5.74 -35.35 -21.61
N ARG A 199 6.67 -34.40 -21.60
CA ARG A 199 7.49 -34.08 -22.78
C ARG A 199 8.29 -35.30 -23.25
N ALA A 200 8.93 -36.02 -22.32
CA ALA A 200 9.66 -37.24 -22.65
C ALA A 200 8.73 -38.35 -23.20
N ARG A 201 7.49 -38.45 -22.72
CA ARG A 201 6.51 -39.40 -23.26
C ARG A 201 6.08 -39.02 -24.68
N LEU A 202 5.83 -37.73 -24.93
CA LEU A 202 5.50 -37.22 -26.26
C LEU A 202 6.64 -37.47 -27.25
N GLU A 203 7.88 -37.20 -26.88
CA GLU A 203 9.04 -37.46 -27.73
C GLU A 203 9.13 -38.93 -28.16
N ARG A 204 8.90 -39.87 -27.24
CA ARG A 204 8.86 -41.30 -27.56
C ARG A 204 7.74 -41.65 -28.54
N LEU A 205 6.55 -41.07 -28.35
CA LEU A 205 5.40 -41.27 -29.22
C LEU A 205 5.65 -40.68 -30.62
N GLU A 206 6.17 -39.46 -30.70
CA GLU A 206 6.56 -38.83 -31.97
C GLU A 206 7.62 -39.65 -32.72
N GLY A 207 8.61 -40.19 -31.99
CA GLY A 207 9.59 -41.10 -32.56
C GLY A 207 8.96 -42.38 -33.14
N ALA A 208 7.98 -42.96 -32.45
CA ALA A 208 7.20 -44.09 -32.96
C ALA A 208 6.34 -43.73 -34.17
N MET A 209 5.64 -42.59 -34.15
CA MET A 209 4.84 -42.12 -35.28
C MET A 209 5.70 -41.89 -36.52
N LYS A 210 6.87 -41.23 -36.38
CA LYS A 210 7.83 -41.05 -37.48
C LYS A 210 8.30 -42.38 -38.07
N ARG A 211 8.46 -43.43 -37.25
CA ARG A 211 8.80 -44.78 -37.76
C ARG A 211 7.66 -45.38 -38.56
N ILE A 212 6.43 -45.31 -38.05
CA ILE A 212 5.23 -45.81 -38.72
C ILE A 212 5.01 -45.10 -40.05
N GLU A 213 5.16 -43.78 -40.08
CA GLU A 213 5.01 -42.96 -41.28
C GLU A 213 6.00 -43.36 -42.38
N ARG A 214 7.26 -43.63 -42.02
CA ARG A 214 8.26 -44.16 -42.96
C ARG A 214 7.85 -45.50 -43.55
N VAL A 215 7.41 -46.44 -42.72
CA VAL A 215 6.97 -47.77 -43.18
C VAL A 215 5.74 -47.65 -44.08
N ARG A 216 4.77 -46.81 -43.71
CA ARG A 216 3.59 -46.55 -44.54
C ARG A 216 3.97 -45.97 -45.91
N GLY A 217 4.91 -45.04 -45.97
CA GLY A 217 5.40 -44.49 -47.24
C GLY A 217 6.00 -45.55 -48.15
N LEU A 218 6.77 -46.50 -47.60
CA LEU A 218 7.33 -47.62 -48.36
C LEU A 218 6.27 -48.62 -48.85
N LEU A 219 5.22 -48.87 -48.06
CA LEU A 219 4.13 -49.78 -48.45
C LEU A 219 3.18 -49.18 -49.50
N VAL A 220 3.08 -47.85 -49.59
CA VAL A 220 2.23 -47.16 -50.57
C VAL A 220 2.96 -46.91 -51.89
N GLY A 221 4.29 -46.83 -51.87
CA GLY A 221 5.13 -46.60 -53.05
C GLY A 221 5.69 -47.85 -53.73
N GLY A 222 5.35 -49.05 -53.24
CA GLY A 222 5.78 -50.35 -53.77
C GLY A 222 4.69 -51.06 -54.57
#